data_AF-N0AVD3-F1
#
_entry.id   AF-N0AVD3-F1
#
_cell.length_a   1.000
_cell.length_b   1.000
_cell.length_c   1.000
_cell.angle_alpha   90.00
_cell.angle_beta   90.00
_cell.angle_gamma   90.00
#
_symmetry.space_group_name_H-M   'P 1'
#
loop_
_entity.id
_entity.type
_entity.pdbx_description
1 polymer ?
#
loop_
_entity_poly.entity_id
_entity_poly.type
_entity_poly.pdbx_seq_one_letter_code
_entity_poly.pdbx_strand_id
1 'polypeptide(L)'
;MMNGYMRESVFLIFLAAIFDLFDGRIARKLKVNSELGVELDSLADVVSFGVAPAILFHTLSPHSLLTSIAFLLYPTMGALRLARFSAKPTIGYFLGIPIPLAGLTIATMGLFFYTNQYITILLSILMVSPIRVKKF
;
A
#
# COMPACT_ATOMS: atom_id res chain seq x y z
N MET A 1 11.89 -13.18 -19.55
CA MET A 1 12.70 -11.94 -19.67
C MET A 1 12.35 -10.85 -18.64
N MET A 2 11.55 -11.13 -17.59
CA MET A 2 11.22 -10.15 -16.52
C MET A 2 12.08 -10.26 -15.24
N ASN A 3 13.06 -11.17 -15.20
CA ASN A 3 13.90 -11.38 -14.01
C ASN A 3 14.88 -10.24 -13.74
N GLY A 4 15.14 -9.38 -14.72
CA GLY A 4 15.88 -8.11 -14.53
C GLY A 4 15.02 -7.18 -13.69
N TYR A 5 14.04 -6.53 -14.34
CA TYR A 5 13.18 -5.46 -13.82
C TYR A 5 12.47 -5.68 -12.49
N MET A 6 12.38 -6.91 -12.00
CA MET A 6 11.72 -7.20 -10.73
C MET A 6 12.45 -6.60 -9.54
N ARG A 7 13.79 -6.66 -9.53
CA ARG A 7 14.58 -6.07 -8.44
C ARG A 7 14.43 -4.56 -8.43
N GLU A 8 14.50 -3.94 -9.60
CA GLU A 8 14.30 -2.52 -9.83
C GLU A 8 12.89 -2.10 -9.41
N SER A 9 11.87 -2.90 -9.76
CA SER A 9 10.48 -2.64 -9.33
C SER A 9 10.33 -2.61 -7.81
N VAL A 10 10.97 -3.56 -7.11
CA VAL A 10 11.02 -3.55 -5.63
C VAL A 10 11.73 -2.30 -5.11
N PHE A 11 12.90 -1.96 -5.67
CA PHE A 11 13.62 -0.75 -5.28
C PHE A 11 12.80 0.53 -5.49
N LEU A 12 12.05 0.62 -6.58
CA LEU A 12 11.17 1.76 -6.88
C LEU A 12 10.02 1.87 -5.88
N ILE A 13 9.42 0.76 -5.43
CA ILE A 13 8.40 0.77 -4.37
C ILE A 13 8.99 1.26 -3.04
N PHE A 14 10.20 0.81 -2.70
CA PHE A 14 10.91 1.30 -1.51
C PHE A 14 11.25 2.79 -1.62
N LEU A 15 11.67 3.23 -2.80
CA LEU A 15 11.98 4.62 -3.07
C LEU A 15 10.72 5.50 -2.95
N ALA A 16 9.57 5.03 -3.44
CA ALA A 16 8.28 5.71 -3.28
C ALA A 16 7.92 5.89 -1.79
N ALA A 17 8.17 4.87 -0.94
CA ALA A 17 7.95 4.98 0.51
C ALA A 17 8.84 6.02 1.20
N ILE A 18 10.06 6.20 0.69
CA ILE A 18 10.94 7.26 1.18
C ILE A 18 10.35 8.61 0.78
N PHE A 19 9.96 8.80 -0.49
CA PHE A 19 9.38 10.05 -0.97
C PHE A 19 8.07 10.44 -0.27
N ASP A 20 7.14 9.50 -0.06
CA ASP A 20 5.91 9.71 0.73
C ASP A 20 6.23 10.27 2.14
N LEU A 21 7.22 9.69 2.81
CA LEU A 21 7.65 10.15 4.13
C LEU A 21 8.27 11.56 4.11
N PHE A 22 8.96 11.92 3.02
CA PHE A 22 9.52 13.25 2.83
C PHE A 22 8.44 14.28 2.51
N ASP A 23 7.52 13.99 1.58
CA ASP A 23 6.45 14.89 1.16
C ASP A 23 5.53 15.22 2.35
N GLY A 24 5.15 14.21 3.13
CA GLY A 24 4.38 14.41 4.36
C GLY A 24 5.13 15.20 5.45
N ARG A 25 6.47 15.12 5.53
CA ARG A 25 7.26 15.93 6.48
C ARG A 25 7.47 17.36 6.00
N ILE A 26 7.69 17.57 4.71
CA ILE A 26 7.91 18.88 4.10
C ILE A 26 6.61 19.69 4.15
N ALA A 27 5.46 19.09 3.78
CA ALA A 27 4.15 19.74 3.85
C ALA A 27 3.82 20.22 5.28
N ARG A 28 4.08 19.37 6.29
CA ARG A 28 3.92 19.75 7.71
C ARG A 28 4.84 20.89 8.15
N LYS A 29 6.10 20.92 7.68
CA LYS A 29 7.06 21.98 8.01
C LYS A 29 6.71 23.32 7.37
N LEU A 30 6.21 23.29 6.14
CA LEU A 30 5.84 24.50 5.39
C LEU A 30 4.48 25.06 5.82
N LYS A 31 3.68 24.32 6.61
CA LYS A 31 2.29 24.66 6.96
C LYS A 31 1.40 24.90 5.74
N VAL A 32 1.80 24.40 4.57
CA VAL A 32 1.03 24.46 3.32
C VAL A 32 0.36 23.10 3.14
N ASN A 33 -0.68 22.86 3.93
CA ASN A 33 -1.53 21.67 3.78
C ASN A 33 -2.83 22.12 3.10
N SER A 34 -2.85 22.12 1.76
CA SER A 34 -4.11 22.32 1.05
C SER A 34 -4.94 21.03 1.11
N GLU A 35 -6.27 21.14 1.25
CA GLU A 35 -7.17 19.97 1.29
C GLU A 35 -7.02 19.12 0.02
N LEU A 36 -6.86 19.76 -1.14
CA LEU A 36 -6.57 19.08 -2.40
C LEU A 36 -5.25 18.31 -2.39
N GLY A 37 -4.19 18.87 -1.79
CA GLY A 37 -2.90 18.20 -1.69
C GLY A 37 -2.95 16.94 -0.84
N VAL A 38 -3.74 16.95 0.23
CA VAL A 38 -3.94 15.78 1.11
C VAL A 38 -4.66 14.64 0.38
N GLU A 39 -5.67 14.96 -0.43
CA GLU A 39 -6.37 13.95 -1.25
C GLU A 39 -5.48 13.44 -2.40
N LEU A 40 -4.63 14.29 -2.98
CA LEU A 40 -3.69 13.88 -4.03
C LEU A 40 -2.61 12.93 -3.50
N ASP A 41 -2.06 13.23 -2.32
CA ASP A 41 -1.10 12.37 -1.59
C ASP A 41 -1.70 10.99 -1.32
N SER A 42 -2.95 10.99 -0.84
CA SER A 42 -3.73 9.77 -0.63
C SER A 42 -3.92 8.94 -1.91
N LEU A 43 -4.25 9.58 -3.05
CA LEU A 43 -4.35 8.88 -4.33
C LEU A 43 -3.00 8.31 -4.78
N ALA A 44 -1.91 9.06 -4.60
CA ALA A 44 -0.56 8.61 -4.92
C ALA A 44 -0.15 7.39 -4.08
N ASP A 45 -0.53 7.34 -2.81
CA ASP A 45 -0.32 6.19 -1.93
C ASP A 45 -1.02 4.92 -2.42
N VAL A 46 -2.27 5.03 -2.90
CA VAL A 46 -3.00 3.86 -3.43
C VAL A 46 -2.31 3.30 -4.67
N VAL A 47 -1.82 4.18 -5.55
CA VAL A 47 -1.13 3.72 -6.76
C VAL A 47 0.24 3.11 -6.41
N SER A 48 1.02 3.80 -5.58
CA SER A 48 2.39 3.41 -5.26
C SER A 48 2.48 2.18 -4.37
N PHE A 49 1.55 2.01 -3.41
CA PHE A 49 1.58 0.92 -2.44
C PHE A 49 0.43 -0.08 -2.59
N GLY A 50 -0.65 0.28 -3.29
CA GLY A 50 -1.73 -0.64 -3.63
C GLY A 50 -1.48 -1.32 -4.98
N VAL A 51 -1.35 -0.54 -6.04
CA VAL A 51 -1.31 -1.06 -7.42
C VAL A 51 0.06 -1.63 -7.78
N ALA A 52 1.15 -0.90 -7.53
CA ALA A 52 2.48 -1.37 -7.93
C ALA A 52 2.88 -2.72 -7.27
N PRO A 53 2.68 -2.94 -5.96
CA PRO A 53 2.96 -4.23 -5.34
C PRO A 53 2.00 -5.34 -5.79
N ALA A 54 0.74 -5.00 -6.10
CA ALA A 54 -0.21 -5.97 -6.66
C ALA A 54 0.26 -6.50 -8.02
N ILE A 55 0.73 -5.61 -8.91
CA ILE A 55 1.28 -5.99 -10.21
C ILE A 55 2.51 -6.88 -10.01
N LEU A 56 3.44 -6.49 -9.13
CA LEU A 56 4.61 -7.29 -8.79
C LEU A 56 4.21 -8.70 -8.33
N PHE A 57 3.24 -8.80 -7.42
CA PHE A 57 2.71 -10.08 -6.94
C PHE A 57 2.10 -10.92 -8.06
N HIS A 58 1.31 -10.32 -8.97
CA HIS A 58 0.70 -11.03 -10.09
C HIS A 58 1.74 -11.58 -11.07
N THR A 59 2.81 -10.81 -11.33
CA THR A 59 3.89 -11.25 -12.24
C THR A 59 4.72 -12.41 -11.68
N LEU A 60 4.80 -12.51 -10.36
CA LEU A 60 5.59 -13.52 -9.66
C LEU A 60 4.81 -14.79 -9.32
N SER A 61 3.51 -14.64 -9.07
CA SER A 61 2.70 -15.75 -8.57
C SER A 61 2.29 -16.67 -9.72
N PRO A 62 2.13 -17.99 -9.46
CA PRO A 62 1.59 -18.90 -10.45
C PRO A 62 0.18 -18.46 -10.87
N HIS A 63 -0.13 -18.57 -12.16
CA HIS A 63 -1.45 -18.24 -12.68
C HIS A 63 -2.49 -19.16 -12.05
N SER A 64 -3.35 -18.59 -11.21
CA SER A 64 -4.46 -19.27 -10.55
C SER A 64 -5.63 -18.31 -10.44
N LEU A 65 -6.83 -18.85 -10.27
CA LEU A 65 -8.01 -18.02 -10.06
C LEU A 65 -7.86 -17.19 -8.76
N LEU A 66 -7.19 -17.77 -7.75
CA LEU A 66 -6.94 -17.13 -6.46
C LEU A 66 -5.92 -15.98 -6.56
N THR A 67 -4.91 -16.07 -7.44
CA THR A 67 -3.97 -14.95 -7.66
C THR A 67 -4.64 -13.77 -8.36
N SER A 68 -5.51 -14.03 -9.33
CA SER A 68 -6.30 -12.97 -9.97
C SER A 68 -7.26 -12.29 -8.99
N ILE A 69 -7.91 -13.06 -8.10
CA ILE A 69 -8.74 -12.50 -7.04
C ILE A 69 -7.88 -11.64 -6.10
N ALA A 70 -6.75 -12.17 -5.61
CA ALA A 70 -5.87 -11.44 -4.70
C ALA A 70 -5.33 -10.13 -5.33
N PHE A 71 -4.97 -10.18 -6.61
CA PHE A 71 -4.49 -9.04 -7.39
C PHE A 71 -5.53 -7.93 -7.50
N LEU A 72 -6.81 -8.27 -7.72
CA LEU A 72 -7.89 -7.28 -7.81
C LEU A 72 -8.32 -6.78 -6.42
N LEU A 73 -8.39 -7.69 -5.45
CA LEU A 73 -8.91 -7.43 -4.12
C LEU A 73 -7.95 -6.54 -3.29
N TYR A 74 -6.64 -6.69 -3.45
CA TYR A 74 -5.65 -5.89 -2.71
C TYR A 74 -5.75 -4.37 -2.95
N PRO A 75 -5.61 -3.85 -4.19
CA PRO A 75 -5.70 -2.41 -4.45
C PRO A 75 -7.10 -1.85 -4.20
N THR A 76 -8.16 -2.63 -4.47
CA THR A 76 -9.55 -2.20 -4.20
C THR A 76 -9.81 -2.03 -2.71
N MET A 77 -9.36 -2.97 -1.87
CA MET A 77 -9.45 -2.84 -0.40
C MET A 77 -8.57 -1.72 0.13
N GLY A 78 -7.39 -1.50 -0.45
CA GLY A 78 -6.53 -0.34 -0.15
C GLY A 78 -7.25 0.99 -0.42
N ALA A 79 -7.88 1.14 -1.58
CA ALA A 79 -8.67 2.33 -1.92
C ALA A 79 -9.88 2.52 -0.99
N LEU A 80 -10.60 1.43 -0.67
CA LEU A 80 -11.77 1.46 0.23
C LEU A 80 -11.40 1.91 1.65
N ARG A 81 -10.22 1.51 2.13
CA ARG A 81 -9.69 1.97 3.41
C ARG A 81 -9.44 3.48 3.36
N LEU A 82 -8.77 3.97 2.33
CA LEU A 82 -8.39 5.39 2.26
C LEU A 82 -9.62 6.30 2.11
N ALA A 83 -10.60 5.89 1.31
CA ALA A 83 -11.89 6.57 1.21
C ALA A 83 -12.62 6.69 2.58
N ARG A 84 -12.48 5.68 3.46
CA ARG A 84 -13.02 5.76 4.83
C ARG A 84 -12.26 6.75 5.72
N PHE A 85 -10.94 6.90 5.51
CA PHE A 85 -10.13 7.86 6.24
C PHE A 85 -10.38 9.30 5.79
N SER A 86 -10.47 9.56 4.49
CA SER A 86 -10.87 10.87 3.95
C SER A 86 -12.26 11.29 4.45
N ALA A 87 -13.21 10.33 4.55
CA ALA A 87 -14.58 10.62 4.99
C ALA A 87 -14.76 10.76 6.52
N LYS A 88 -13.83 10.26 7.35
CA LYS A 88 -13.91 10.36 8.83
C LYS A 88 -12.54 10.72 9.42
N PRO A 89 -12.24 12.01 9.64
CA PRO A 89 -11.03 12.42 10.35
C PRO A 89 -11.10 11.90 11.78
N THR A 90 -10.46 10.76 12.04
CA THR A 90 -10.55 10.06 13.32
C THR A 90 -9.49 10.62 14.26
N ILE A 91 -9.93 11.43 15.23
CA ILE A 91 -9.08 11.99 16.28
C ILE A 91 -8.64 10.84 17.21
N GLY A 92 -7.35 10.50 17.20
CA GLY A 92 -6.71 9.74 18.29
C GLY A 92 -6.58 8.22 18.14
N TYR A 93 -6.98 7.60 17.02
CA TYR A 93 -6.81 6.15 16.79
C TYR A 93 -6.30 5.86 15.37
N PHE A 94 -5.24 5.06 15.25
CA PHE A 94 -4.88 4.46 13.96
C PHE A 94 -5.82 3.28 13.69
N LEU A 95 -6.50 3.31 12.55
CA LEU A 95 -7.40 2.26 12.08
C LEU A 95 -6.67 1.37 11.04
N GLY A 96 -6.35 0.14 11.43
CA GLY A 96 -5.72 -0.85 10.54
C GLY A 96 -4.27 -0.54 10.15
N ILE A 97 -3.69 -1.42 9.33
CA ILE A 97 -2.29 -1.34 8.87
C ILE A 97 -2.12 -0.28 7.76
N PRO A 98 -1.16 0.67 7.85
CA PRO A 98 -0.83 1.66 6.80
C PRO A 98 -0.67 1.02 5.41
N ILE A 99 -1.18 1.68 4.36
CA ILE A 99 -1.07 1.19 2.97
C ILE A 99 0.41 1.04 2.57
N PRO A 100 1.30 2.00 2.92
CA PRO A 100 2.74 1.83 2.68
C PRO A 100 3.31 0.58 3.34
N LEU A 101 2.90 0.26 4.58
CA LEU A 101 3.40 -0.92 5.29
C LEU A 101 2.99 -2.22 4.60
N ALA A 102 1.75 -2.32 4.14
CA ALA A 102 1.27 -3.48 3.39
C ALA A 102 1.90 -3.57 1.98
N GLY A 103 2.19 -2.42 1.34
CA GLY A 103 2.86 -2.40 0.04
C GLY A 103 4.32 -2.86 0.16
N LEU A 104 5.02 -2.40 1.20
CA LEU A 104 6.38 -2.84 1.52
C LEU A 104 6.45 -4.34 1.82
N THR A 105 5.49 -4.93 2.54
CA THR A 105 5.53 -6.37 2.83
C THR A 105 5.41 -7.20 1.56
N ILE A 106 4.58 -6.79 0.59
CA ILE A 106 4.53 -7.46 -0.72
C ILE A 106 5.81 -7.24 -1.51
N ALA A 107 6.39 -6.03 -1.46
CA ALA A 107 7.66 -5.74 -2.13
C ALA A 107 8.83 -6.58 -1.55
N THR A 108 8.90 -6.77 -0.23
CA THR A 108 9.91 -7.64 0.39
C THR A 108 9.71 -9.10 0.04
N MET A 109 8.46 -9.57 0.00
CA MET A 109 8.14 -10.92 -0.50
C MET A 109 8.65 -11.10 -1.94
N GLY A 110 8.44 -10.09 -2.80
CA GLY A 110 8.97 -10.07 -4.16
C GLY A 110 10.50 -10.08 -4.24
N LEU A 111 11.20 -9.45 -3.30
CA LEU A 111 12.67 -9.45 -3.22
C LEU A 111 13.24 -10.87 -3.00
N PHE A 112 12.56 -11.68 -2.18
CA PHE A 112 12.94 -13.06 -1.89
C PHE A 112 12.40 -14.07 -2.91
N PHE A 113 11.79 -13.61 -4.01
CA PHE A 113 11.09 -14.45 -4.99
C PHE A 113 10.04 -15.37 -4.35
N TYR A 114 9.45 -14.92 -3.23
CA TYR A 114 8.45 -15.67 -2.49
C TYR A 114 7.10 -15.00 -2.67
N THR A 115 6.09 -15.77 -3.08
CA THR A 115 4.71 -15.27 -3.16
C THR A 115 3.76 -16.18 -2.42
N ASN A 116 2.87 -15.59 -1.63
CA ASN A 116 1.84 -16.32 -0.93
C ASN A 116 0.50 -15.60 -1.06
N GLN A 117 -0.43 -16.25 -1.74
CA GLN A 117 -1.76 -15.75 -2.10
C GLN A 117 -2.60 -15.48 -0.85
N TYR A 118 -2.46 -16.34 0.17
CA TYR A 118 -3.14 -16.19 1.44
C TYR A 118 -2.64 -14.97 2.21
N ILE A 119 -1.33 -14.69 2.16
CA ILE A 119 -0.75 -13.50 2.82
C ILE A 119 -1.26 -12.24 2.14
N THR A 120 -1.28 -12.19 0.80
CA THR A 120 -1.81 -11.03 0.07
C THR A 120 -3.28 -10.77 0.41
N ILE A 121 -4.12 -11.81 0.42
CA ILE A 121 -5.54 -11.70 0.79
C ILE A 121 -5.70 -11.29 2.26
N LEU A 122 -4.91 -11.87 3.16
CA LEU A 122 -4.91 -11.52 4.58
C LEU A 122 -4.52 -10.04 4.77
N LEU A 123 -3.49 -9.56 4.08
CA LEU A 123 -3.07 -8.16 4.10
C LEU A 123 -4.21 -7.25 3.60
N SER A 124 -4.88 -7.59 2.51
CA SER A 124 -6.02 -6.82 2.00
C SER A 124 -7.15 -6.71 3.03
N ILE A 125 -7.49 -7.83 3.68
CA ILE A 125 -8.52 -7.86 4.73
C ILE A 125 -8.06 -7.03 5.93
N LEU A 126 -6.79 -7.14 6.32
CA LEU A 126 -6.22 -6.43 7.47
C LEU A 126 -6.09 -4.91 7.22
N MET A 127 -5.90 -4.48 5.97
CA MET A 127 -5.94 -3.07 5.58
C MET A 127 -7.32 -2.45 5.83
N VAL A 128 -8.40 -3.19 5.54
CA VAL A 128 -9.79 -2.73 5.77
C VAL A 128 -10.28 -3.04 7.18
N SER A 129 -9.61 -3.97 7.88
CA SER A 129 -9.98 -4.41 9.20
C SER A 129 -9.91 -3.25 10.20
N PRO A 130 -10.98 -3.01 10.98
CA PRO A 130 -11.06 -1.90 11.93
C PRO A 130 -10.32 -2.23 13.24
N ILE A 131 -9.16 -2.88 13.17
CA ILE A 131 -8.34 -3.15 14.36
C ILE A 131 -7.79 -1.81 14.84
N ARG A 132 -8.37 -1.31 15.92
CA ARG A 132 -7.91 -0.14 16.68
C ARG A 132 -6.62 -0.51 17.40
N VAL A 133 -5.49 0.01 16.94
CA VAL A 133 -4.25 -0.06 17.73
C VAL A 133 -4.19 1.19 18.61
N LYS A 134 -4.18 0.97 19.92
CA LYS A 134 -4.14 2.04 20.94
C LYS A 134 -2.75 2.68 20.91
N LYS A 135 -2.69 4.00 20.71
CA LYS A 135 -1.45 4.78 20.82
C LYS A 135 -0.98 4.69 22.29
N PHE A 136 0.21 4.12 22.52
CA PHE A 136 0.95 4.35 23.76
C PHE A 136 1.69 5.68 23.64
#